data_AF-A0A7W1CVL2-F1
#
_entry.id   AF-A0A7W1CVL2-F1
#
_cell.length_a   1.000
_cell.length_b   1.000
_cell.length_c   1.000
_cell.angle_alpha   90.00
_cell.angle_beta   90.00
_cell.angle_gamma   90.00
#
_symmetry.space_group_name_H-M   'P 1'
#
loop_
_entity.id
_entity.type
_entity.pdbx_description
1 polymer ?
#
loop_
_entity_poly.entity_id
_entity_poly.type
_entity_poly.pdbx_seq_one_letter_code
_entity_poly.pdbx_strand_id
1 'polypeptide(L)'
;AVWGNVHSQGPAEDTRMAARAALAMRRELRILNDRWHAAGIAPFAIGIGINQGDVLGGNIGSQEKADPTVIGDAVNLASRLEGLTRTYAVDIILGPTATEFVREQFHVRSVARVQVKGKSAPVEISTLIGERSEKIDPERLRHLETYEEGFQKFRQRDFQNAKILFSRFLEFYPTDHLAKMYLERVLEYEVAPPAEEWNAVEVFKKK
;
A
#
# COMPACT_ATOMS: atom_id res chain seq x y z
N ALA A 1 15.00 2.99 -5.30
CA ALA A 1 15.16 4.15 -6.20
C ALA A 1 14.72 5.41 -5.46
N VAL A 2 15.23 6.58 -5.85
CA VAL A 2 14.91 7.87 -5.22
C VAL A 2 14.55 8.85 -6.34
N TRP A 3 13.46 9.59 -6.14
CA TRP A 3 13.05 10.70 -7.01
C TRP A 3 13.21 12.00 -6.23
N GLY A 4 13.69 13.06 -6.89
CA GLY A 4 13.91 14.37 -6.27
C GLY A 4 15.28 14.60 -5.64
N ASN A 5 16.22 13.63 -5.67
CA ASN A 5 17.55 13.80 -5.08
C ASN A 5 18.56 14.55 -5.99
N VAL A 6 18.56 14.28 -7.30
CA VAL A 6 19.45 14.95 -8.28
C VAL A 6 18.67 15.99 -9.09
N HIS A 7 17.49 15.61 -9.57
CA HIS A 7 16.55 16.47 -10.25
C HIS A 7 15.17 16.29 -9.62
N SER A 8 14.49 17.40 -9.35
CA SER A 8 13.15 17.42 -8.76
C SER A 8 12.23 18.25 -9.65
N GLN A 9 11.01 17.75 -9.88
CA GLN A 9 9.90 18.51 -10.45
C GLN A 9 8.90 18.96 -9.38
N GLY A 10 9.33 18.94 -8.12
CA GLY A 10 8.51 19.17 -6.94
C GLY A 10 8.06 17.87 -6.27
N PRO A 11 7.86 17.86 -4.94
CA PRO A 11 7.57 16.64 -4.18
C PRO A 11 6.38 15.83 -4.71
N ALA A 12 5.34 16.52 -5.18
CA ALA A 12 4.14 15.87 -5.71
C ALA A 12 4.42 15.14 -7.04
N GLU A 13 5.09 15.79 -8.00
CA GLU A 13 5.36 15.15 -9.29
C GLU A 13 6.42 14.06 -9.16
N ASP A 14 7.44 14.25 -8.32
CA ASP A 14 8.44 13.22 -8.01
C ASP A 14 7.78 11.95 -7.42
N THR A 15 6.79 12.13 -6.54
CA THR A 15 6.01 11.03 -5.98
C THR A 15 5.16 10.34 -7.05
N ARG A 16 4.53 11.09 -7.96
CA ARG A 16 3.76 10.52 -9.07
C ARG A 16 4.67 9.75 -10.02
N MET A 17 5.87 10.25 -10.34
CA MET A 17 6.86 9.50 -11.13
C MET A 17 7.24 8.17 -10.47
N ALA A 18 7.45 8.16 -9.15
CA ALA A 18 7.68 6.92 -8.39
C ALA A 18 6.48 5.96 -8.49
N ALA A 19 5.25 6.47 -8.38
CA ALA A 19 4.03 5.68 -8.52
C ALA A 19 3.87 5.07 -9.93
N ARG A 20 4.14 5.84 -11.00
CA ARG A 20 4.14 5.33 -12.39
C ARG A 20 5.19 4.24 -12.59
N ALA A 21 6.39 4.45 -12.06
CA ALA A 21 7.45 3.44 -12.12
C ALA A 21 7.03 2.14 -11.42
N ALA A 22 6.37 2.24 -10.26
CA ALA A 22 5.91 1.09 -9.51
C ALA A 22 4.77 0.33 -10.24
N LEU A 23 3.85 1.05 -10.91
CA LEU A 23 2.85 0.42 -11.80
C LEU A 23 3.50 -0.26 -13.01
N ALA A 24 4.52 0.36 -13.61
CA ALA A 24 5.27 -0.25 -14.71
C ALA A 24 5.97 -1.53 -14.26
N MET A 25 6.65 -1.53 -13.11
CA MET A 25 7.28 -2.73 -12.53
C MET A 25 6.28 -3.87 -12.33
N ARG A 26 5.09 -3.57 -11.80
CA ARG A 26 4.00 -4.55 -11.64
C ARG A 26 3.57 -5.16 -12.98
N ARG A 27 3.39 -4.32 -14.00
CA ARG A 27 3.00 -4.77 -15.35
C ARG A 27 4.05 -5.66 -15.98
N GLU A 28 5.32 -5.26 -15.93
CA GLU A 28 6.43 -6.04 -16.48
C GLU A 28 6.62 -7.36 -15.75
N LEU A 29 6.44 -7.37 -14.42
CA LEU A 29 6.48 -8.60 -13.63
C LEU A 29 5.38 -9.57 -14.05
N ARG A 30 4.16 -9.09 -14.30
CA ARG A 30 3.07 -9.93 -14.81
C ARG A 30 3.45 -10.59 -16.14
N ILE A 31 3.96 -9.80 -17.10
CA ILE A 31 4.40 -10.30 -18.41
C ILE A 31 5.52 -11.35 -18.24
N LEU A 32 6.45 -11.11 -17.33
CA LEU A 32 7.53 -12.04 -17.03
C LEU A 32 7.02 -13.35 -16.42
N ASN A 33 6.11 -13.27 -15.44
CA ASN A 33 5.51 -14.41 -14.78
C ASN A 33 4.66 -15.24 -15.77
N ASP A 34 3.95 -14.62 -16.71
CA ASP A 34 3.21 -15.34 -17.76
C ASP A 34 4.15 -16.17 -18.65
N ARG A 35 5.30 -15.60 -19.03
CA ARG A 35 6.34 -16.31 -19.81
C ARG A 35 6.97 -17.44 -19.01
N TRP A 36 7.26 -17.21 -17.73
CA TRP A 36 7.83 -18.21 -16.84
C TRP A 36 6.87 -19.36 -16.59
N HIS A 37 5.58 -19.06 -16.39
CA HIS A 37 4.56 -20.06 -16.24
C HIS A 37 4.48 -20.98 -17.48
N ALA A 38 4.51 -20.39 -18.69
CA ALA A 38 4.56 -21.15 -19.94
C ALA A 38 5.83 -22.03 -20.08
N ALA A 39 6.93 -21.65 -19.41
CA ALA A 39 8.18 -22.40 -19.37
C ALA A 39 8.29 -23.37 -18.18
N GLY A 40 7.24 -23.53 -17.36
CA GLY A 40 7.26 -24.38 -16.16
C GLY A 40 8.08 -23.83 -15.00
N ILE A 41 8.42 -22.54 -15.04
CA ILE A 41 9.18 -21.83 -13.99
C ILE A 41 8.19 -21.19 -13.02
N ALA A 42 8.44 -21.34 -11.71
CA ALA A 42 7.60 -20.75 -10.68
C ALA A 42 7.64 -19.21 -10.75
N PRO A 43 6.49 -18.52 -10.62
CA PRO A 43 6.44 -17.06 -10.61
C PRO A 43 7.07 -16.51 -9.32
N PHE A 44 7.45 -15.23 -9.34
CA PHE A 44 7.84 -14.51 -8.13
C PHE A 44 6.98 -13.25 -7.93
N ALA A 45 6.93 -12.80 -6.68
CA ALA A 45 6.24 -11.59 -6.26
C ALA A 45 7.24 -10.50 -5.88
N ILE A 46 6.81 -9.25 -5.96
CA ILE A 46 7.57 -8.08 -5.49
C ILE A 46 6.74 -7.31 -4.48
N GLY A 47 7.42 -6.71 -3.52
CA GLY A 47 6.88 -5.69 -2.63
C GLY A 47 7.49 -4.32 -2.98
N ILE A 48 6.67 -3.28 -3.00
CA ILE A 48 7.12 -1.90 -3.22
C ILE A 48 6.54 -1.00 -2.14
N GLY A 49 7.41 -0.39 -1.33
CA GLY A 49 7.04 0.66 -0.39
C GLY A 49 7.40 2.03 -0.94
N ILE A 50 6.43 2.94 -1.03
CA ILE A 50 6.62 4.33 -1.48
C ILE A 50 6.29 5.26 -0.32
N ASN A 51 7.24 6.11 0.03
CA ASN A 51 7.04 7.17 1.02
C ASN A 51 7.63 8.49 0.51
N GLN A 52 7.02 9.59 0.93
CA GLN A 52 7.55 10.93 0.71
C GLN A 52 7.96 11.54 2.05
N GLY A 53 9.09 12.25 2.07
CA GLY A 53 9.56 13.01 3.21
C GLY A 53 11.00 13.46 3.04
N ASP A 54 11.47 14.28 3.98
CA ASP A 54 12.82 14.81 3.95
C ASP A 54 13.87 13.72 4.20
N VAL A 55 14.96 13.82 3.45
CA VAL A 55 16.10 12.91 3.53
C VAL A 55 17.39 13.70 3.39
N LEU A 56 18.45 13.21 4.00
CA LEU A 56 19.81 13.68 3.72
C LEU A 56 20.35 12.87 2.54
N GLY A 57 20.58 13.54 1.41
CA GLY A 57 21.22 12.96 0.23
C GLY A 57 22.67 13.39 0.10
N GLY A 58 23.56 12.48 -0.26
CA GLY A 58 24.97 12.79 -0.52
C GLY A 58 25.82 11.56 -0.80
N ASN A 59 27.10 11.79 -1.08
CA ASN A 59 28.08 10.72 -1.18
C ASN A 59 28.48 10.32 0.24
N ILE A 60 28.07 9.12 0.68
CA ILE A 60 28.36 8.63 2.03
C ILE A 60 29.36 7.48 1.93
N GLY A 61 30.45 7.58 2.68
CA GLY A 61 31.53 6.60 2.71
C GLY A 61 32.86 7.23 3.13
N SER A 62 33.95 6.49 2.96
CA SER A 62 35.30 7.01 3.21
C SER A 62 35.78 7.87 2.03
N GLN A 63 36.88 8.60 2.20
CA GLN A 63 37.47 9.38 1.10
C GLN A 63 37.82 8.51 -0.12
N GLU A 64 38.13 7.23 0.08
CA GLU A 64 38.51 6.29 -0.99
C GLU A 64 37.31 5.61 -1.66
N LYS A 65 36.16 5.51 -0.97
CA LYS A 65 34.92 4.92 -1.49
C LYS A 65 33.71 5.60 -0.87
N ALA A 66 33.04 6.44 -1.66
CA ALA A 66 31.78 7.06 -1.28
C ALA A 66 30.73 6.80 -2.38
N ASP A 67 29.59 6.26 -1.97
CA ASP A 67 28.47 5.99 -2.86
C ASP A 67 27.35 7.02 -2.65
N PRO A 68 26.69 7.49 -3.72
CA PRO A 68 25.54 8.36 -3.61
C PRO A 68 24.38 7.61 -2.94
N THR A 69 23.94 8.08 -1.79
CA THR A 69 22.86 7.46 -1.02
C THR A 69 21.97 8.50 -0.36
N VAL A 70 20.85 8.04 0.18
CA VAL A 70 19.93 8.83 1.00
C VAL A 70 19.72 8.17 2.35
N ILE A 71 19.75 8.97 3.41
CA ILE A 71 19.51 8.50 4.77
C ILE A 71 18.45 9.40 5.41
N GLY A 72 17.54 8.78 6.15
CA GLY A 72 16.55 9.50 6.94
C GLY A 72 15.38 8.62 7.32
N ASP A 73 14.55 9.14 8.22
CA ASP A 73 13.32 8.51 8.67
C ASP A 73 12.37 8.16 7.51
N ALA A 74 12.33 8.98 6.47
CA ALA A 74 11.48 8.74 5.30
C ALA A 74 11.91 7.49 4.51
N VAL A 75 13.22 7.23 4.40
CA VAL A 75 13.78 6.03 3.76
C VAL A 75 13.47 4.79 4.60
N ASN A 76 13.65 4.90 5.92
CA ASN A 76 13.32 3.83 6.85
C ASN A 76 11.82 3.49 6.82
N LEU A 77 10.95 4.49 6.71
CA LEU A 77 9.51 4.26 6.55
C LEU A 77 9.21 3.55 5.23
N ALA A 78 9.76 4.00 4.10
CA ALA A 78 9.59 3.33 2.81
C ALA A 78 9.95 1.83 2.86
N SER A 79 11.10 1.49 3.46
CA SER A 79 11.52 0.08 3.66
C SER A 79 10.54 -0.71 4.53
N ARG A 80 9.98 -0.10 5.58
CA ARG A 80 8.97 -0.78 6.42
C ARG A 80 7.65 -0.98 5.70
N LEU A 81 7.23 -0.01 4.88
CA LEU A 81 6.04 -0.13 4.04
C LEU A 81 6.20 -1.27 3.03
N GLU A 82 7.40 -1.41 2.44
CA GLU A 82 7.71 -2.56 1.59
C GLU A 82 7.54 -3.88 2.35
N GLY A 83 8.07 -4.00 3.57
CA GLY A 83 7.88 -5.21 4.37
C GLY A 83 6.41 -5.53 4.71
N LEU A 84 5.54 -4.52 4.80
CA LEU A 84 4.10 -4.70 5.05
C LEU A 84 3.32 -5.23 3.84
N THR A 85 3.88 -5.15 2.64
CA THR A 85 3.25 -5.67 1.40
C THR A 85 2.88 -7.14 1.55
N ARG A 86 3.79 -7.93 2.12
CA ARG A 86 3.60 -9.36 2.40
C ARG A 86 2.46 -9.62 3.38
N THR A 87 2.35 -8.80 4.43
CA THR A 87 1.32 -8.95 5.46
C THR A 87 -0.07 -8.71 4.90
N TYR A 88 -0.22 -7.66 4.11
CA TYR A 88 -1.52 -7.27 3.53
C TYR A 88 -1.80 -7.90 2.17
N ALA A 89 -0.88 -8.72 1.68
CA ALA A 89 -0.95 -9.37 0.37
C ALA A 89 -1.28 -8.38 -0.77
N VAL A 90 -0.65 -7.21 -0.73
CA VAL A 90 -0.65 -6.20 -1.80
C VAL A 90 0.79 -6.00 -2.28
N ASP A 91 0.98 -5.63 -3.53
CA ASP A 91 2.30 -5.45 -4.15
C ASP A 91 2.90 -4.06 -3.91
N ILE A 92 2.06 -3.04 -3.70
CA ILE A 92 2.49 -1.65 -3.52
C ILE A 92 1.82 -1.04 -2.29
N ILE A 93 2.61 -0.46 -1.38
CA ILE A 93 2.11 0.31 -0.24
C ILE A 93 2.64 1.73 -0.28
N LEU A 94 1.74 2.69 -0.13
CA LEU A 94 1.98 4.12 -0.07
C LEU A 94 1.86 4.60 1.38
N GLY A 95 2.79 5.46 1.80
CA GLY A 95 2.64 6.27 3.01
C GLY A 95 1.59 7.38 2.83
N PRO A 96 1.25 8.12 3.90
CA PRO A 96 0.15 9.09 3.91
C PRO A 96 0.40 10.25 2.94
N THR A 97 1.56 10.91 3.04
CA THR A 97 1.91 12.03 2.14
C THR A 97 2.04 11.58 0.70
N ALA A 98 2.59 10.39 0.47
CA ALA A 98 2.65 9.82 -0.88
C ALA A 98 1.25 9.57 -1.45
N THR A 99 0.33 9.06 -0.63
CA THR A 99 -1.09 8.86 -1.00
C THR A 99 -1.74 10.18 -1.36
N GLU A 100 -1.53 11.23 -0.57
CA GLU A 100 -2.07 12.57 -0.82
C GLU A 100 -1.62 13.14 -2.17
N PHE A 101 -0.34 13.00 -2.52
CA PHE A 101 0.19 13.53 -3.77
C PHE A 101 -0.26 12.79 -5.02
N VAL A 102 -0.64 11.52 -4.91
CA VAL A 102 -1.05 10.69 -6.07
C VAL A 102 -2.56 10.59 -6.25
N ARG A 103 -3.38 10.80 -5.22
CA ARG A 103 -4.83 10.51 -5.27
C ARG A 103 -5.62 11.21 -6.40
N GLU A 104 -5.14 12.35 -6.88
CA GLU A 104 -5.74 13.11 -7.99
C GLU A 104 -5.55 12.45 -9.35
N GLN A 105 -4.46 11.71 -9.56
CA GLN A 105 -4.11 11.10 -10.85
C GLN A 105 -4.15 9.57 -10.80
N PHE A 106 -4.24 8.98 -9.61
CA PHE A 106 -4.21 7.54 -9.42
C PHE A 106 -5.40 7.07 -8.60
N HIS A 107 -5.86 5.86 -8.91
CA HIS A 107 -6.76 5.12 -8.04
C HIS A 107 -5.94 4.47 -6.92
N VAL A 108 -6.33 4.74 -5.69
CA VAL A 108 -5.74 4.16 -4.48
C VAL A 108 -6.84 3.47 -3.68
N ARG A 109 -6.44 2.49 -2.89
CA ARG A 109 -7.33 1.73 -1.99
C ARG A 109 -6.75 1.72 -0.58
N SER A 110 -7.59 1.96 0.42
CA SER A 110 -7.21 1.94 1.84
C SER A 110 -6.72 0.55 2.25
N VAL A 111 -5.56 0.49 2.90
CA VAL A 111 -4.99 -0.78 3.37
C VAL A 111 -5.18 -0.94 4.86
N ALA A 112 -4.69 -0.02 5.67
CA ALA A 112 -4.75 -0.09 7.12
C ALA A 112 -4.27 1.21 7.77
N ARG A 113 -4.51 1.33 9.08
CA ARG A 113 -3.80 2.28 9.95
C ARG A 113 -2.82 1.49 10.80
N VAL A 114 -1.51 1.71 10.67
CA VAL A 114 -0.47 0.86 11.28
C VAL A 114 0.38 1.60 12.30
N GLN A 115 0.69 0.94 13.43
CA GLN A 115 1.74 1.41 14.32
C GLN A 115 3.10 0.93 13.80
N VAL A 116 3.85 1.84 13.18
CA VAL A 116 5.20 1.53 12.67
C VAL A 116 6.23 1.73 13.79
N LYS A 117 7.11 0.73 14.00
CA LYS A 117 8.20 0.82 14.98
C LYS A 117 9.01 2.10 14.77
N GLY A 118 9.20 2.89 15.83
CA GLY A 118 9.98 4.13 15.79
C GLY A 118 9.20 5.36 15.31
N LYS A 119 7.89 5.25 15.03
CA LYS A 119 7.00 6.41 14.92
C LYS A 119 6.10 6.47 16.17
N SER A 120 5.85 7.66 16.68
CA SER A 120 4.96 7.89 17.82
C SER A 120 3.49 7.82 17.42
N ALA A 121 3.15 8.35 16.24
CA ALA A 121 1.80 8.32 15.69
C ALA A 121 1.61 7.12 14.73
N PRO A 122 0.42 6.49 14.72
CA PRO A 122 0.04 5.53 13.69
C PRO A 122 -0.01 6.17 12.30
N VAL A 123 0.29 5.39 11.27
CA VAL A 123 0.40 5.82 9.88
C VAL A 123 -0.72 5.19 9.05
N GLU A 124 -1.47 6.01 8.33
CA GLU A 124 -2.43 5.54 7.32
C GLU A 124 -1.67 5.07 6.08
N ILE A 125 -1.99 3.88 5.59
CA ILE A 125 -1.35 3.29 4.42
C ILE A 125 -2.40 2.87 3.40
N SER A 126 -2.04 3.04 2.13
CA SER A 126 -2.90 2.71 0.98
C SER A 126 -2.14 1.88 -0.05
N THR A 127 -2.85 1.16 -0.92
CA THR A 127 -2.28 0.46 -2.06
C THR A 127 -2.64 1.18 -3.35
N LEU A 128 -1.74 1.13 -4.32
CA LEU A 128 -1.93 1.73 -5.63
C LEU A 128 -2.69 0.75 -6.54
N ILE A 129 -3.74 1.20 -7.22
CA ILE A 129 -4.57 0.37 -8.11
C ILE A 129 -4.22 0.59 -9.59
N GLY A 130 -4.02 1.84 -10.00
CA GLY A 130 -3.76 2.20 -11.40
C GLY A 130 -3.83 3.72 -11.61
N GLU A 131 -3.50 4.18 -12.82
CA GLU A 131 -3.68 5.58 -13.21
C GLU A 131 -5.14 5.86 -13.59
N ARG A 132 -5.65 7.06 -13.27
CA ARG A 132 -7.00 7.50 -13.64
C ARG A 132 -7.14 7.79 -15.13
N SER A 133 -6.03 8.02 -15.83
CA SER A 133 -5.97 8.19 -17.28
C SER A 133 -6.17 6.89 -18.04
N GLU A 134 -5.94 5.74 -17.40
CA GLU A 134 -6.19 4.43 -17.97
C GLU A 134 -7.69 4.11 -17.87
N LYS A 135 -8.24 3.47 -18.92
CA LYS A 135 -9.64 3.01 -18.88
C LYS A 135 -9.76 1.88 -17.85
N ILE A 136 -10.23 2.23 -16.66
CA ILE A 136 -10.73 1.24 -15.70
C ILE A 136 -12.19 0.95 -16.04
N ASP A 137 -12.52 -0.35 -15.99
CA ASP A 137 -13.90 -0.83 -16.05
C ASP A 137 -14.77 -0.14 -14.98
N PRO A 138 -15.86 0.56 -15.37
CA PRO A 138 -16.78 1.19 -14.42
C PRO A 138 -17.31 0.25 -13.33
N GLU A 139 -17.45 -1.06 -13.61
CA GLU A 139 -17.85 -2.04 -12.58
C GLU A 139 -16.77 -2.19 -11.51
N ARG A 140 -15.51 -2.27 -11.92
CA ARG A 140 -14.38 -2.31 -10.99
C ARG A 140 -14.33 -1.08 -10.10
N LEU A 141 -14.64 0.11 -10.62
CA LEU A 141 -14.72 1.32 -9.78
C LEU A 141 -15.82 1.22 -8.73
N ARG A 142 -17.04 0.81 -9.11
CA ARG A 142 -18.15 0.61 -8.16
C ARG A 142 -17.83 -0.42 -7.08
N HIS A 143 -17.14 -1.49 -7.44
CA HIS A 143 -16.72 -2.49 -6.46
C HIS A 143 -15.63 -1.94 -5.52
N LEU A 144 -14.67 -1.15 -6.04
CA LEU A 144 -13.69 -0.48 -5.18
C LEU A 144 -14.35 0.52 -4.23
N GLU A 145 -15.37 1.25 -4.66
CA GLU A 145 -16.18 2.11 -3.79
C GLU A 145 -16.88 1.30 -2.69
N THR A 146 -17.42 0.12 -3.02
CA THR A 146 -18.02 -0.81 -2.04
C THR A 146 -17.00 -1.26 -0.99
N TYR A 147 -15.77 -1.57 -1.42
CA TYR A 147 -14.68 -1.91 -0.50
C TYR A 147 -14.33 -0.73 0.42
N GLU A 148 -14.19 0.48 -0.13
CA GLU A 148 -13.84 1.67 0.66
C GLU A 148 -14.93 1.99 1.69
N GLU A 149 -16.20 1.88 1.31
CA GLU A 149 -17.31 2.03 2.25
C GLU A 149 -17.23 0.98 3.37
N GLY A 150 -16.96 -0.28 3.03
CA GLY A 150 -16.78 -1.36 4.02
C GLY A 150 -15.64 -1.07 5.00
N PHE A 151 -14.53 -0.54 4.49
CA PHE A 151 -13.39 -0.11 5.30
C PHE A 151 -13.74 1.06 6.23
N GLN A 152 -14.51 2.05 5.77
CA GLN A 152 -14.98 3.13 6.64
C GLN A 152 -15.92 2.62 7.73
N LYS A 153 -16.84 1.70 7.41
CA LYS A 153 -17.73 1.06 8.40
C LYS A 153 -16.95 0.28 9.44
N PHE A 154 -15.92 -0.46 9.03
CA PHE A 154 -15.02 -1.15 9.94
C PHE A 154 -14.36 -0.18 10.93
N ARG A 155 -13.87 0.97 10.46
CA ARG A 155 -13.25 2.00 11.33
C ARG A 155 -14.24 2.64 12.29
N GLN A 156 -15.51 2.74 11.90
CA GLN A 156 -16.59 3.28 12.72
C GLN A 156 -17.17 2.25 13.71
N ARG A 157 -16.60 1.02 13.77
CA ARG A 157 -17.12 -0.12 14.55
C ARG A 157 -18.52 -0.58 14.12
N ASP A 158 -18.94 -0.18 12.93
CA ASP A 158 -20.17 -0.65 12.28
C ASP A 158 -19.87 -1.99 11.57
N PHE A 159 -19.57 -3.01 12.38
CA PHE A 159 -19.11 -4.32 11.92
C PHE A 159 -20.17 -5.05 11.10
N GLN A 160 -21.45 -4.86 11.43
CA GLN A 160 -22.55 -5.45 10.66
C GLN A 160 -22.55 -4.96 9.20
N ASN A 161 -22.47 -3.65 8.97
CA ASN A 161 -22.43 -3.11 7.61
C ASN A 161 -21.09 -3.39 6.92
N ALA A 162 -19.97 -3.33 7.65
CA ALA A 162 -18.67 -3.71 7.10
C ALA A 162 -18.67 -5.14 6.55
N LYS A 163 -19.27 -6.10 7.28
CA LYS A 163 -19.41 -7.50 6.86
C LYS A 163 -20.14 -7.62 5.53
N ILE A 164 -21.27 -6.93 5.40
CA ILE A 164 -22.11 -6.96 4.19
C ILE A 164 -21.29 -6.43 3.00
N LEU A 165 -20.62 -5.29 3.17
CA LEU A 165 -19.86 -4.63 2.11
C LEU A 165 -18.64 -5.46 1.67
N PHE A 166 -17.87 -6.04 2.61
CA PHE A 166 -16.76 -6.93 2.26
C PHE A 166 -17.24 -8.24 1.61
N SER A 167 -18.34 -8.82 2.09
CA SER A 167 -18.92 -10.03 1.47
C SER A 167 -19.32 -9.75 0.02
N ARG A 168 -20.01 -8.63 -0.22
CA ARG A 168 -20.40 -8.19 -1.56
C ARG A 168 -19.20 -7.93 -2.48
N PHE A 169 -18.14 -7.32 -1.97
CA PHE A 169 -16.91 -7.13 -2.75
C PHE A 169 -16.27 -8.47 -3.14
N LEU A 170 -16.26 -9.43 -2.21
CA LEU A 170 -15.67 -10.75 -2.42
C LEU A 170 -16.47 -11.66 -3.37
N GLU A 171 -17.75 -11.37 -3.63
CA GLU A 171 -18.51 -12.03 -4.71
C GLU A 171 -17.85 -11.83 -6.08
N PHE A 172 -17.27 -10.65 -6.32
CA PHE A 172 -16.60 -10.31 -7.59
C PHE A 172 -15.09 -10.55 -7.55
N TYR A 173 -14.46 -10.42 -6.38
CA TYR A 173 -13.02 -10.60 -6.19
C TYR A 173 -12.72 -11.66 -5.13
N PRO A 174 -13.08 -12.95 -5.36
CA PRO A 174 -13.00 -14.00 -4.36
C PRO A 174 -11.57 -14.39 -3.95
N THR A 175 -10.55 -13.84 -4.60
CA THR A 175 -9.13 -14.04 -4.28
C THR A 175 -8.47 -12.81 -3.66
N ASP A 176 -9.21 -11.72 -3.42
CA ASP A 176 -8.66 -10.54 -2.76
C ASP A 176 -8.42 -10.82 -1.28
N HIS A 177 -7.14 -10.98 -0.93
CA HIS A 177 -6.72 -11.34 0.42
C HIS A 177 -6.97 -10.23 1.44
N LEU A 178 -6.88 -8.97 1.02
CA LEU A 178 -7.08 -7.83 1.92
C LEU A 178 -8.54 -7.73 2.36
N ALA A 179 -9.48 -7.89 1.42
CA ALA A 179 -10.90 -7.93 1.74
C ALA A 179 -11.28 -9.17 2.58
N LYS A 180 -10.69 -10.34 2.31
CA LYS A 180 -10.87 -11.53 3.16
C LYS A 180 -10.40 -11.32 4.58
N MET A 181 -9.20 -10.77 4.76
CA MET A 181 -8.64 -10.46 6.06
C MET A 181 -9.58 -9.53 6.86
N TYR A 182 -10.13 -8.49 6.21
CA TYR A 182 -11.09 -7.61 6.88
C TYR A 182 -12.43 -8.27 7.17
N LEU A 183 -12.95 -9.13 6.28
CA LEU A 183 -14.16 -9.89 6.55
C LEU A 183 -13.97 -10.82 7.76
N GLU A 184 -12.88 -11.59 7.82
CA GLU A 184 -12.54 -12.47 8.94
C GLU A 184 -12.50 -11.69 10.25
N ARG A 185 -11.84 -10.53 10.24
CA ARG A 185 -11.72 -9.68 11.42
C ARG A 185 -13.04 -9.06 11.87
N VAL A 186 -13.87 -8.64 10.93
CA VAL A 186 -15.22 -8.15 11.24
C VAL A 186 -16.04 -9.25 11.91
N LEU A 187 -15.96 -10.50 11.43
CA LEU A 187 -16.65 -11.64 12.04
C LEU A 187 -16.13 -11.91 13.47
N GLU A 188 -14.82 -11.83 13.69
CA GLU A 188 -14.24 -11.93 15.03
C GLU A 188 -14.76 -10.83 15.96
N TYR A 189 -14.83 -9.59 15.48
CA TYR A 189 -15.28 -8.43 16.27
C TYR A 189 -16.79 -8.38 16.51
N GLU A 190 -17.62 -9.06 15.70
CA GLU A 190 -19.03 -9.25 16.02
C GLU A 190 -19.21 -10.17 17.25
N VAL A 191 -18.33 -11.17 17.41
CA VAL A 191 -18.37 -12.10 18.54
C VAL A 191 -17.69 -11.52 19.78
N ALA A 192 -16.55 -10.85 19.58
CA ALA A 192 -15.74 -10.24 20.63
C ALA A 192 -15.36 -8.80 20.24
N PRO A 193 -16.27 -7.82 20.45
CA PRO A 193 -16.01 -6.44 20.09
C PRO A 193 -14.75 -5.89 20.78
N PRO A 194 -13.92 -5.12 20.07
CA PRO A 194 -12.77 -4.47 20.69
C PRO A 194 -13.23 -3.40 21.69
N ALA A 195 -12.32 -3.02 22.59
CA ALA A 195 -12.55 -1.96 23.59
C ALA A 195 -13.02 -0.64 22.95
N GLU A 196 -13.67 0.24 23.72
CA GLU A 196 -14.23 1.48 23.18
C GLU A 196 -13.16 2.44 22.64
N GLU A 197 -11.94 2.37 23.19
CA GLU A 197 -10.79 3.18 22.78
C GLU A 197 -10.10 2.64 21.52
N TRP A 198 -10.58 1.52 20.96
CA TRP A 198 -10.03 0.95 19.74
C TRP A 198 -10.22 1.89 18.55
N ASN A 199 -9.10 2.22 17.91
CA ASN A 199 -9.01 3.27 16.89
C ASN A 199 -8.55 2.72 15.52
N ALA A 200 -8.85 1.45 15.26
CA ALA A 200 -8.48 0.70 14.06
C ALA A 200 -6.98 0.65 13.76
N VAL A 201 -6.12 0.83 14.77
CA VAL A 201 -4.67 0.72 14.63
C VAL A 201 -4.25 -0.75 14.68
N GLU A 202 -3.57 -1.18 13.63
CA GLU A 202 -2.90 -2.46 13.51
C GLU A 202 -1.52 -2.41 14.19
N VAL A 203 -1.33 -3.26 15.19
CA VAL A 203 -0.04 -3.41 15.89
C VAL A 203 0.55 -4.77 15.55
N PHE A 204 1.56 -4.78 14.68
CA PHE A 204 2.31 -6.00 14.39
C PHE A 204 3.29 -6.28 15.51
N LYS A 205 2.95 -7.23 16.38
CA LYS A 205 3.95 -7.91 17.21
C LYS A 205 4.65 -8.92 16.30
N LYS A 206 5.93 -8.73 16.01
CA LYS A 206 6.74 -9.78 15.38
C LYS A 206 6.56 -11.07 16.20
N LYS A 207 6.22 -12.17 15.54
CA LYS A 207 6.61 -13.49 16.04
C LYS A 207 8.13 -13.62 15.92
#